data_AF-A0A251TI26-F1
#
_entry.id   AF-A0A251TI26-F1
#
_cell.length_a   1.000
_cell.length_b   1.000
_cell.length_c   1.000
_cell.angle_alpha   90.00
_cell.angle_beta   90.00
_cell.angle_gamma   90.00
#
_symmetry.space_group_name_H-M   'P 1'
#
loop_
_entity.id
_entity.type
_entity.pdbx_description
1 polymer ?
#
loop_
_entity_poly.entity_id
_entity_poly.type
_entity_poly.pdbx_seq_one_letter_code
_entity_poly.pdbx_strand_id
1 'polypeptide(L)'
;MVGKDYVSVVREYQKCIDRDNSDVVAINKALFLMYLRDLSDSIKVLDSALERVPMAALNETFVVNLCSMYELAYVNPSDIKKTLSNWIAFVAPDDFDTSCTRV
;
A
#
# COMPACT_ATOMS: atom_id res chain seq x y z
N MET A 1 -11.97 -14.46 -23.80
CA MET A 1 -11.80 -13.47 -22.71
C MET A 1 -10.41 -12.89 -22.88
N VAL A 2 -10.27 -11.60 -23.20
CA VAL A 2 -8.95 -10.95 -23.30
C VAL A 2 -8.33 -10.96 -21.90
N GLY A 3 -7.16 -11.58 -21.76
CA GLY A 3 -6.45 -11.60 -20.48
C GLY A 3 -6.07 -10.18 -20.08
N LYS A 4 -6.30 -9.81 -18.83
CA LYS A 4 -5.84 -8.52 -18.31
C LYS A 4 -4.31 -8.55 -18.23
N ASP A 5 -3.63 -7.68 -18.99
CA ASP A 5 -2.17 -7.60 -19.01
C ASP A 5 -1.65 -6.73 -17.85
N TYR A 6 -1.66 -7.31 -16.65
CA TYR A 6 -1.15 -6.63 -15.46
C TYR A 6 0.36 -6.41 -15.49
N VAL A 7 1.12 -7.19 -16.27
CA VAL A 7 2.57 -7.05 -16.38
C VAL A 7 2.91 -5.73 -17.08
N SER A 8 2.27 -5.43 -18.20
CA SER A 8 2.47 -4.15 -18.89
C SER A 8 2.01 -2.98 -18.04
N VAL A 9 0.89 -3.11 -17.33
CA VAL A 9 0.39 -2.08 -16.41
C VAL A 9 1.42 -1.77 -15.33
N VAL A 10 1.97 -2.78 -14.64
CA VAL A 10 3.01 -2.59 -13.62
C VAL A 10 4.23 -1.84 -14.16
N ARG A 11 4.63 -2.08 -15.42
CA ARG A 11 5.75 -1.38 -16.05
C ARG A 11 5.45 0.11 -16.30
N GLU A 12 4.25 0.44 -16.77
CA GLU A 12 3.89 1.85 -16.99
C GLU A 12 3.80 2.63 -15.67
N TYR A 13 3.22 2.01 -14.65
CA TYR A 13 3.18 2.60 -13.31
C TYR A 13 4.59 2.79 -12.73
N GLN A 14 5.52 1.85 -12.96
CA GLN A 14 6.92 2.02 -12.53
C GLN A 14 7.57 3.25 -13.18
N LYS A 15 7.34 3.49 -14.48
CA LYS A 15 7.87 4.69 -15.16
C LYS A 15 7.34 5.99 -14.55
N CYS A 16 6.08 6.00 -14.08
CA CYS A 16 5.53 7.15 -13.35
C CYS A 16 6.27 7.37 -12.02
N ILE A 17 6.47 6.30 -11.23
CA ILE A 17 7.22 6.36 -9.96
C ILE A 17 8.67 6.80 -10.19
N ASP A 18 9.32 6.32 -11.25
CA ASP A 18 10.70 6.69 -11.60
C ASP A 18 10.84 8.17 -11.97
N ARG A 19 9.78 8.77 -12.55
CA ARG A 19 9.74 10.18 -12.93
C ARG A 19 9.39 11.08 -11.75
N ASP A 20 8.37 10.71 -11.00
CA ASP A 20 7.92 11.40 -9.81
C ASP A 20 7.58 10.36 -8.75
N ASN A 21 8.49 10.21 -7.80
CA ASN A 21 8.32 9.22 -6.77
C ASN A 21 7.17 9.59 -5.81
N SER A 22 6.75 10.85 -5.76
CA SER A 22 5.65 11.34 -4.92
C SER A 22 4.26 11.16 -5.55
N ASP A 23 4.18 10.63 -6.77
CA ASP A 23 2.93 10.32 -7.45
C ASP A 23 2.17 9.18 -6.75
N VAL A 24 1.23 9.57 -5.88
CA VAL A 24 0.39 8.62 -5.12
C VAL A 24 -0.59 7.84 -5.99
N VAL A 25 -0.93 8.34 -7.19
CA VAL A 25 -1.71 7.55 -8.15
C VAL A 25 -0.84 6.43 -8.68
N ALA A 26 0.45 6.69 -8.91
CA ALA A 26 1.37 5.69 -9.42
C ALA A 26 1.59 4.51 -8.43
N ILE A 27 1.35 4.74 -7.14
CA ILE A 27 1.44 3.72 -6.09
C ILE A 27 0.37 2.62 -6.22
N ASN A 28 -0.71 2.86 -6.98
CA ASN A 28 -1.69 1.83 -7.36
C ASN A 28 -1.05 0.62 -8.09
N LYS A 29 0.20 0.73 -8.54
CA LYS A 29 1.07 -0.40 -8.93
C LYS A 29 0.94 -1.60 -7.98
N ALA A 30 0.86 -1.36 -6.66
CA ALA A 30 0.73 -2.40 -5.65
C ALA A 30 -0.45 -3.35 -5.92
N LEU A 31 -1.62 -2.82 -6.28
CA LEU A 31 -2.80 -3.64 -6.57
C LEU A 31 -2.57 -4.60 -7.75
N PHE A 32 -1.86 -4.14 -8.77
CA PHE A 32 -1.51 -4.98 -9.92
C PHE A 32 -0.46 -6.03 -9.57
N LEU A 33 0.48 -5.73 -8.68
CA LEU A 33 1.42 -6.72 -8.12
C LEU A 33 0.67 -7.79 -7.32
N MET A 34 -0.30 -7.41 -6.49
CA MET A 34 -1.18 -8.34 -5.78
C MET A 34 -1.94 -9.27 -6.76
N TYR A 35 -2.50 -8.74 -7.85
CA TYR A 35 -3.15 -9.57 -8.88
C TYR A 35 -2.20 -10.51 -9.61
N LEU A 36 -0.91 -10.15 -9.71
CA LEU A 36 0.16 -11.02 -10.19
C LEU A 36 0.68 -12.01 -9.14
N ARG A 37 0.11 -11.99 -7.93
CA ARG A 37 0.52 -12.79 -6.75
C ARG A 37 1.91 -12.43 -6.23
N ASP A 38 2.41 -11.24 -6.54
CA ASP A 38 3.62 -10.68 -5.97
C ASP A 38 3.28 -9.84 -4.74
N LEU A 39 2.89 -10.52 -3.66
CA LEU A 39 2.50 -9.87 -2.41
C LEU A 39 3.67 -9.14 -1.74
N SER A 40 4.90 -9.66 -1.86
CA SER A 40 6.07 -9.05 -1.23
C SER A 40 6.37 -7.68 -1.83
N ASP A 41 6.43 -7.57 -3.16
CA ASP A 41 6.70 -6.28 -3.78
C ASP A 41 5.49 -5.34 -3.73
N SER A 42 4.27 -5.89 -3.70
CA SER A 42 3.05 -5.11 -3.44
C SER A 42 3.12 -4.40 -2.09
N ILE A 43 3.46 -5.14 -1.03
CA ILE A 43 3.61 -4.59 0.32
C ILE A 43 4.72 -3.53 0.36
N LYS A 44 5.90 -3.83 -0.20
CA LYS A 44 7.02 -2.87 -0.24
C LYS A 44 6.64 -1.54 -0.89
N VAL A 45 5.88 -1.58 -2.00
CA VAL A 45 5.43 -0.36 -2.69
C VAL A 45 4.56 0.51 -1.78
N LEU A 46 3.67 -0.10 -0.99
CA LEU A 46 2.81 0.63 -0.06
C LEU A 46 3.59 1.11 1.18
N ASP A 47 4.42 0.26 1.80
CA ASP A 47 5.23 0.66 2.96
C ASP A 47 6.17 1.83 2.62
N SER A 48 6.88 1.74 1.49
CA SER A 48 7.75 2.82 1.03
C SER A 48 7.00 4.11 0.71
N ALA A 49 5.72 4.04 0.32
CA ALA A 49 4.92 5.24 0.09
C ALA A 49 4.59 5.96 1.40
N LEU A 50 4.22 5.21 2.45
CA LEU A 50 3.95 5.77 3.77
C LEU A 50 5.20 6.40 4.39
N GLU A 51 6.37 5.78 4.22
CA GLU A 51 7.64 6.33 4.69
C GLU A 51 8.03 7.62 3.96
N ARG A 52 7.79 7.69 2.64
CA ARG A 52 8.30 8.77 1.80
C ARG A 52 7.37 9.98 1.72
N VAL A 53 6.07 9.76 1.58
CA VAL A 53 5.06 10.81 1.39
C VAL A 53 3.84 10.57 2.28
N PRO A 54 4.02 10.48 3.61
CA PRO A 54 2.99 10.05 4.55
C PRO A 54 1.68 10.82 4.40
N MET A 55 1.75 12.16 4.36
CA MET A 55 0.56 13.01 4.28
C MET A 55 -0.23 12.84 2.97
N ALA A 56 0.44 12.47 1.88
CA ALA A 56 -0.20 12.30 0.58
C ALA A 56 -0.69 10.85 0.36
N ALA A 57 0.05 9.87 0.89
CA ALA A 57 -0.28 8.45 0.73
C ALA A 57 -1.35 7.98 1.73
N LEU A 58 -1.37 8.55 2.95
CA LEU A 58 -2.24 8.10 4.02
C LEU A 58 -3.72 8.40 3.70
N ASN A 59 -4.48 7.33 3.49
CA ASN A 59 -5.93 7.34 3.42
C ASN A 59 -6.47 5.96 3.83
N GLU A 60 -7.74 5.89 4.21
CA GLU A 60 -8.36 4.64 4.72
C GLU A 60 -8.28 3.48 3.73
N THR A 61 -8.49 3.74 2.42
CA THR A 61 -8.43 2.69 1.39
C THR A 61 -7.03 2.12 1.27
N PHE A 62 -6.02 2.98 1.35
CA PHE A 62 -4.62 2.58 1.35
C PHE A 62 -4.31 1.66 2.53
N VAL A 63 -4.69 2.06 3.75
CA VAL A 63 -4.44 1.29 4.97
C VAL A 63 -5.18 -0.05 4.92
N VAL A 64 -6.44 -0.07 4.49
CA VAL A 64 -7.21 -1.31 4.31
C VAL A 64 -6.53 -2.26 3.34
N ASN A 65 -6.01 -1.77 2.21
CA ASN A 65 -5.31 -2.59 1.23
C ASN A 65 -4.03 -3.17 1.81
N LEU A 66 -3.22 -2.35 2.48
CA LEU A 66 -1.98 -2.79 3.13
C LEU A 66 -2.24 -3.83 4.22
N CYS A 67 -3.22 -3.59 5.11
CA CYS A 67 -3.59 -4.55 6.14
C CYS A 67 -4.11 -5.87 5.54
N SER A 68 -4.88 -5.81 4.46
CA SER A 68 -5.36 -7.01 3.76
C SER A 68 -4.19 -7.80 3.15
N MET A 69 -3.17 -7.12 2.63
CA MET A 69 -1.95 -7.78 2.12
C MET A 69 -1.11 -8.37 3.25
N TYR A 70 -1.00 -7.70 4.40
CA TYR A 70 -0.34 -8.27 5.58
C TYR A 70 -1.04 -9.54 6.06
N GLU A 71 -2.37 -9.55 6.11
CA GLU A 71 -3.17 -10.72 6.49
C GLU A 71 -2.96 -11.91 5.54
N LEU A 72 -2.65 -11.65 4.26
CA LEU A 72 -2.34 -12.69 3.28
C LEU A 72 -0.88 -13.15 3.34
N ALA A 73 0.06 -12.27 3.67
CA ALA A 73 1.49 -12.52 3.58
C ALA A 73 2.13 -13.06 4.87
N TYR A 74 1.58 -12.71 6.04
CA TYR A 74 2.16 -13.04 7.34
C TYR A 74 1.32 -14.04 8.12
N VAL A 75 2.00 -14.97 8.80
CA VAL A 75 1.37 -15.96 9.71
C VAL A 75 0.76 -15.27 10.93
N ASN A 76 1.40 -14.22 11.43
CA ASN A 76 0.89 -13.39 12.53
C ASN A 76 0.90 -11.91 12.11
N PRO A 77 -0.15 -11.42 11.42
CA PRO A 77 -0.21 -10.04 10.95
C PRO A 77 -0.49 -9.02 12.06
N SER A 78 -0.78 -9.45 13.29
CA SER A 78 -1.20 -8.56 14.36
C SER A 78 -0.10 -7.57 14.78
N ASP A 79 1.15 -8.02 14.84
CA ASP A 79 2.27 -7.18 15.29
C ASP A 79 2.60 -6.07 14.27
N ILE A 80 2.58 -6.40 12.98
CA ILE A 80 2.82 -5.41 11.91
C ILE A 80 1.65 -4.42 11.78
N LYS A 81 0.40 -4.88 11.93
CA LYS A 81 -0.77 -4.00 11.93
C LYS A 81 -0.79 -3.06 13.14
N LYS A 82 -0.38 -3.53 14.33
CA LYS A 82 -0.19 -2.67 15.52
C LYS A 82 0.91 -1.63 15.30
N THR A 83 2.01 -2.02 14.69
CA THR A 83 3.11 -1.11 14.36
C THR A 83 2.63 -0.01 13.42
N LEU A 84 1.90 -0.37 12.36
CA LEU A 84 1.27 0.57 11.45
C LEU A 84 0.26 1.48 12.17
N SER A 85 -0.62 0.92 13.00
CA SER A 85 -1.62 1.70 13.75
C SER A 85 -0.97 2.73 14.68
N ASN A 86 0.10 2.37 15.38
CA ASN A 86 0.82 3.29 16.25
C ASN A 86 1.52 4.40 15.45
N TRP A 87 2.08 4.06 14.28
CA TRP A 87 2.69 5.05 13.40
C TRP A 87 1.65 6.03 12.84
N ILE A 88 0.48 5.53 12.41
CA ILE A 88 -0.65 6.37 11.96
C ILE A 88 -1.06 7.32 13.08
N ALA A 89 -1.23 6.83 14.31
CA ALA A 89 -1.60 7.68 15.45
C ALA A 89 -0.60 8.82 15.74
N PHE A 90 0.65 8.70 15.28
CA PHE A 90 1.67 9.73 15.42
C PHE A 90 1.69 10.74 14.25
N VAL A 91 1.37 10.29 13.03
CA VAL A 91 1.53 11.10 11.80
C VAL A 91 0.21 11.64 11.26
N ALA A 92 -0.90 10.98 11.57
CA ALA A 92 -2.20 11.29 10.99
C ALA A 92 -2.82 12.57 11.58
N PRO A 93 -3.66 13.27 10.79
CA PRO A 93 -4.55 14.30 11.31
C PRO A 93 -5.50 13.76 12.40
N ASP A 94 -5.98 14.66 13.27
CA ASP A 94 -6.85 14.32 14.42
C ASP A 94 -8.17 13.61 14.03
N ASP A 95 -8.61 13.74 12.78
CA ASP A 95 -9.86 13.17 12.25
C ASP A 95 -9.67 11.84 11.50
N PHE A 96 -8.46 11.28 11.44
CA PHE A 96 -8.21 10.03 10.73
C PHE A 96 -8.80 8.81 11.47
N ASP A 97 -9.64 8.03 10.78
CA ASP A 97 -10.23 6.81 11.35
C ASP A 97 -9.21 5.67 11.42
N THR A 98 -8.67 5.43 12.61
CA THR A 98 -7.72 4.33 12.85
C THR A 98 -8.37 2.94 12.82
N SER A 99 -9.70 2.83 12.80
CA SER A 99 -10.41 1.55 12.68
C SER A 99 -10.09 0.81 11.37
N CYS A 100 -9.65 1.54 10.33
CA CYS A 100 -9.22 0.99 9.06
C CYS A 100 -8.02 0.02 9.16
N THR A 101 -7.27 0.07 10.26
CA THR A 101 -6.16 -0.85 10.56
C THR A 101 -6.64 -2.23 11.02
N ARG A 102 -7.89 -2.37 11.47
CA ARG A 102 -8.50 -3.65 11.92
C ARG A 102 -7.64 -4.39 12.96
N VAL A 103 -6.94 -3.65 13.82
CA VAL A 103 -6.21 -4.20 14.98
C VAL A 103 -7.18 -4.70 16.04
#